data_AF-A0A2E3HBC8-F1
#
_entry.id   AF-A0A2E3HBC8-F1
#
_cell.length_a   1.000
_cell.length_b   1.000
_cell.length_c   1.000
_cell.angle_alpha   90.00
_cell.angle_beta   90.00
_cell.angle_gamma   90.00
#
_symmetry.space_group_name_H-M   'P 1'
#
loop_
_entity.id
_entity.type
_entity.pdbx_description
1 polymer ?
#
loop_
_entity_poly.entity_id
_entity_poly.type
_entity_poly.pdbx_seq_one_letter_code
_entity_poly.pdbx_strand_id
1 'polypeptide(L)'
;MPMQPHPQRPEWMIGDEADLRDPPPVDTPEGTRGLYGQSPDDWSPRLYLVPAETPIEEIIEFFEVGTSCSIRHGWAERDTLDLVTSTLSRVNDITPGSIEMATPSELRFRFWRRLRVDEIEEIESVYRKVDEYQAGLERYISNGLSGASLLHDVGETGVLNLLWR
;
A
#
# COMPACT_ATOMS: atom_id res chain seq x y z
N MET A 1 -22.51 -4.06 -6.03
CA MET A 1 -21.94 -5.36 -6.45
C MET A 1 -22.26 -6.38 -5.36
N PRO A 2 -22.64 -7.62 -5.71
CA PRO A 2 -22.79 -8.67 -4.71
C PRO A 2 -21.43 -8.93 -4.05
N MET A 3 -21.44 -8.98 -2.72
CA MET A 3 -20.26 -9.20 -1.89
C MET A 3 -20.38 -10.57 -1.24
N GLN A 4 -19.29 -11.32 -1.14
CA GLN A 4 -19.25 -12.63 -0.49
C GLN A 4 -18.15 -12.68 0.57
N PRO A 5 -18.29 -13.46 1.64
CA PRO A 5 -17.21 -13.67 2.60
C PRO A 5 -15.96 -14.26 1.94
N HIS A 6 -14.78 -13.78 2.29
CA HIS A 6 -13.53 -14.34 1.81
C HIS A 6 -13.28 -15.73 2.43
N PRO A 7 -12.90 -16.77 1.66
CA PRO A 7 -12.78 -18.14 2.17
C PRO A 7 -11.79 -18.32 3.33
N GLN A 8 -10.68 -17.58 3.31
CA GLN A 8 -9.63 -17.66 4.34
C GLN A 8 -9.81 -16.62 5.47
N ARG A 9 -10.64 -15.59 5.24
CA ARG A 9 -10.90 -14.48 6.16
C ARG A 9 -12.39 -14.14 6.14
N PRO A 10 -13.26 -14.94 6.79
CA PRO A 10 -14.71 -14.82 6.65
C PRO A 10 -15.29 -13.45 7.07
N GLU A 11 -14.54 -12.69 7.86
CA GLU A 11 -14.84 -11.32 8.28
C GLU A 11 -14.54 -10.26 7.19
N TRP A 12 -13.86 -10.65 6.11
CA TRP A 12 -13.63 -9.81 4.93
C TRP A 12 -14.66 -10.16 3.87
N MET A 13 -15.16 -9.13 3.18
CA MET A 13 -16.05 -9.32 2.04
C MET A 13 -15.27 -9.04 0.75
N ILE A 14 -15.44 -9.89 -0.26
CA ILE A 14 -14.86 -9.74 -1.58
C ILE A 14 -15.96 -9.52 -2.63
N GLY A 15 -15.75 -8.53 -3.49
CA GLY A 15 -16.61 -8.23 -4.63
C GLY A 15 -16.10 -8.86 -5.93
N ASP A 16 -16.72 -8.43 -7.03
CA ASP A 16 -16.29 -8.78 -8.39
C ASP A 16 -14.97 -8.05 -8.76
N GLU A 17 -14.50 -8.32 -9.98
CA GLU A 17 -13.35 -7.63 -10.58
C GLU A 17 -13.52 -6.10 -10.53
N ALA A 18 -12.43 -5.42 -10.19
CA ALA A 18 -12.41 -3.98 -10.02
C ALA A 18 -11.31 -3.30 -10.85
N ASP A 19 -11.60 -2.09 -11.32
CA ASP A 19 -10.62 -1.24 -11.99
C ASP A 19 -9.80 -0.46 -10.94
N LEU A 20 -8.50 -0.74 -10.87
CA LEU A 20 -7.56 -0.11 -9.92
C LEU A 20 -7.35 1.40 -10.13
N ARG A 21 -7.86 1.95 -11.24
CA ARG A 21 -7.83 3.38 -11.54
C ARG A 21 -8.91 4.15 -10.79
N ASP A 22 -10.00 3.49 -10.43
CA ASP A 22 -11.04 4.10 -9.61
C ASP A 22 -10.56 4.17 -8.14
N PRO A 23 -10.98 5.17 -7.36
CA PRO A 23 -10.77 5.16 -5.91
C PRO A 23 -11.72 4.15 -5.24
N PRO A 24 -11.31 3.51 -4.13
CA PRO A 24 -12.21 2.63 -3.39
C PRO A 24 -13.49 3.37 -2.98
N PRO A 25 -14.63 2.67 -2.86
CA PRO A 25 -15.87 3.31 -2.41
C PRO A 25 -15.68 3.90 -1.01
N VAL A 26 -16.11 5.15 -0.85
CA VAL A 26 -16.06 5.87 0.43
C VAL A 26 -17.24 5.48 1.33
N ASP A 27 -18.38 5.16 0.71
CA ASP A 27 -19.60 4.74 1.41
C ASP A 27 -19.60 3.22 1.62
N THR A 28 -18.88 2.76 2.64
CA THR A 28 -18.85 1.36 3.07
C THR A 28 -19.73 1.12 4.30
N PRO A 29 -20.18 -0.12 4.55
CA PRO A 29 -20.86 -0.47 5.79
C PRO A 29 -20.08 -0.03 7.04
N GLU A 30 -20.80 0.35 8.09
CA GLU A 30 -20.20 0.78 9.35
C GLU A 30 -19.20 -0.26 9.89
N GLY A 31 -18.03 0.21 10.36
CA GLY A 31 -16.97 -0.65 10.87
C GLY A 31 -16.13 -1.34 9.80
N THR A 32 -16.37 -1.07 8.51
CA THR A 32 -15.57 -1.61 7.40
C THR A 32 -14.96 -0.49 6.56
N ARG A 33 -13.85 -0.80 5.88
CA ARG A 33 -13.24 0.06 4.87
C ARG A 33 -13.04 -0.69 3.56
N GLY A 34 -13.13 0.03 2.45
CA GLY A 34 -12.89 -0.50 1.12
C GLY A 34 -11.42 -0.38 0.74
N LEU A 35 -10.86 -1.43 0.16
CA LEU A 35 -9.56 -1.38 -0.52
C LEU A 35 -9.60 -2.26 -1.76
N TYR A 36 -8.87 -1.87 -2.79
CA TYR A 36 -8.64 -2.76 -3.93
C TYR A 36 -7.46 -3.66 -3.66
N GLY A 37 -7.59 -4.93 -4.00
CA GLY A 37 -6.46 -5.83 -3.86
C GLY A 37 -6.48 -6.94 -4.88
N GLN A 38 -5.35 -7.64 -4.95
CA GLN A 38 -5.24 -8.87 -5.72
C GLN A 38 -4.51 -9.86 -4.83
N SER A 39 -5.25 -10.80 -4.24
CA SER A 39 -4.63 -11.88 -3.49
C SER A 39 -3.84 -12.80 -4.45
N PRO A 40 -2.90 -13.61 -3.95
CA PRO A 40 -2.14 -14.55 -4.79
C PRO A 40 -3.02 -15.54 -5.57
N ASP A 41 -4.19 -15.85 -5.04
CA ASP A 41 -5.17 -16.76 -5.66
C ASP A 41 -6.10 -16.04 -6.67
N ASP A 42 -6.05 -14.71 -6.73
CA ASP A 42 -6.90 -13.91 -7.61
C ASP A 42 -6.26 -13.63 -8.97
N TRP A 43 -7.04 -13.95 -10.01
CA TRP A 43 -6.65 -13.73 -11.41
C TRP A 43 -6.75 -12.27 -11.83
N SER A 44 -7.49 -11.46 -11.08
CA SER A 44 -7.74 -10.05 -11.36
C SER A 44 -7.90 -9.29 -10.04
N PRO A 45 -7.61 -7.97 -10.03
CA PRO A 45 -7.89 -7.15 -8.87
C PRO A 45 -9.39 -7.11 -8.53
N ARG A 46 -9.70 -7.02 -7.25
CA ARG A 46 -11.07 -7.04 -6.71
C ARG A 46 -11.22 -5.99 -5.61
N LEU A 47 -12.46 -5.63 -5.32
CA LEU A 47 -12.80 -4.82 -4.16
C LEU A 47 -12.91 -5.71 -2.92
N TYR A 48 -12.24 -5.33 -1.85
CA TYR A 48 -12.38 -5.93 -0.52
C TYR A 48 -13.01 -4.92 0.43
N LEU A 49 -13.96 -5.37 1.24
CA LEU A 49 -14.35 -4.69 2.46
C LEU A 49 -13.74 -5.44 3.63
N VAL A 50 -12.86 -4.77 4.36
CA VAL A 50 -12.18 -5.32 5.52
C VAL A 50 -12.62 -4.56 6.78
N PRO A 51 -12.55 -5.15 7.97
CA PRO A 51 -12.73 -4.41 9.22
C PRO A 51 -11.85 -3.15 9.24
N ALA A 52 -12.41 -2.01 9.67
CA ALA A 52 -11.70 -0.73 9.65
C ALA A 52 -10.43 -0.76 10.51
N GLU A 53 -10.44 -1.58 11.56
CA GLU A 53 -9.35 -1.80 12.53
C GLU A 53 -8.33 -2.87 12.07
N THR A 54 -8.48 -3.44 10.87
CA THR A 54 -7.51 -4.43 10.36
C THR A 54 -6.10 -3.82 10.33
N PRO A 55 -5.10 -4.44 10.98
CA PRO A 55 -3.72 -3.95 10.98
C PRO A 55 -3.13 -3.84 9.57
N ILE A 56 -2.21 -2.88 9.40
CA ILE A 56 -1.47 -2.69 8.13
C ILE A 56 -0.68 -3.95 7.77
N GLU A 57 -0.01 -4.56 8.75
CA GLU A 57 0.74 -5.81 8.61
C GLU A 57 -0.14 -6.93 8.04
N GLU A 58 -1.35 -7.07 8.55
CA GLU A 58 -2.27 -8.12 8.13
C GLU A 58 -2.69 -7.98 6.64
N ILE A 59 -2.84 -6.74 6.17
CA ILE A 59 -3.09 -6.44 4.74
C ILE A 59 -1.85 -6.74 3.91
N ILE A 60 -0.67 -6.28 4.34
CA ILE A 60 0.59 -6.50 3.62
C ILE A 60 0.87 -8.00 3.46
N GLU A 61 0.71 -8.77 4.53
CA GLU A 61 0.92 -10.22 4.52
C GLU A 61 -0.10 -10.92 3.63
N PHE A 62 -1.38 -10.56 3.72
CA PHE A 62 -2.42 -11.23 2.94
C PHE A 62 -2.29 -11.00 1.43
N PHE A 63 -1.91 -9.80 1.01
CA PHE A 63 -1.73 -9.45 -0.40
C PHE A 63 -0.28 -9.65 -0.89
N GLU A 64 0.59 -10.21 -0.05
CA GLU A 64 2.01 -10.43 -0.32
C GLU A 64 2.72 -9.20 -0.90
N VAL A 65 2.44 -8.02 -0.32
CA VAL A 65 2.86 -6.75 -0.92
C VAL A 65 4.39 -6.64 -1.02
N GLY A 66 4.87 -6.40 -2.24
CA GLY A 66 6.28 -6.21 -2.56
C GLY A 66 7.01 -7.47 -3.00
N THR A 67 6.36 -8.65 -3.01
CA THR A 67 7.00 -9.92 -3.36
C THR A 67 7.10 -10.17 -4.87
N SER A 68 6.41 -9.38 -5.72
CA SER A 68 6.32 -9.61 -7.17
C SER A 68 7.68 -9.77 -7.87
N CYS A 69 8.70 -9.07 -7.39
CA CYS A 69 10.05 -9.07 -7.95
C CYS A 69 11.09 -9.68 -7.02
N SER A 70 10.72 -10.21 -5.85
CA SER A 70 11.67 -10.76 -4.86
C SER A 70 12.55 -11.85 -5.47
N ILE A 71 11.96 -12.80 -6.22
CA ILE A 71 12.71 -13.87 -6.90
C ILE A 71 13.71 -13.30 -7.92
N ARG A 72 13.31 -12.30 -8.71
CA ARG A 72 14.14 -11.70 -9.76
C ARG A 72 15.37 -11.00 -9.17
N HIS A 73 15.19 -10.31 -8.03
CA HIS A 73 16.26 -9.57 -7.36
C HIS A 73 17.02 -10.42 -6.32
N GLY A 74 16.62 -11.67 -6.10
CA GLY A 74 17.23 -12.54 -5.10
C GLY A 74 16.94 -12.11 -3.66
N TRP A 75 15.86 -11.35 -3.44
CA TRP A 75 15.39 -10.98 -2.12
C TRP A 75 14.60 -12.11 -1.50
N ALA A 76 14.74 -12.30 -0.19
CA ALA A 76 13.84 -13.17 0.54
C ALA A 76 12.46 -12.48 0.65
N GLU A 77 11.39 -13.22 0.32
CA GLU A 77 10.01 -12.71 0.38
C GLU A 77 9.67 -12.24 1.79
N ARG A 78 10.03 -13.02 2.82
CA ARG A 78 9.76 -12.65 4.21
C ARG A 78 10.47 -11.36 4.62
N ASP A 79 11.75 -11.22 4.30
CA ASP A 79 12.52 -10.00 4.60
C ASP A 79 11.91 -8.79 3.88
N THR A 80 11.34 -8.99 2.68
CA THR A 80 10.66 -7.94 1.92
C THR A 80 9.35 -7.54 2.61
N LEU A 81 8.51 -8.49 3.02
CA LEU A 81 7.28 -8.21 3.76
C LEU A 81 7.56 -7.49 5.09
N ASP A 82 8.58 -7.92 5.83
CA ASP A 82 8.99 -7.29 7.09
C ASP A 82 9.52 -5.87 6.85
N LEU A 83 10.26 -5.64 5.77
CA LEU A 83 10.72 -4.31 5.37
C LEU A 83 9.53 -3.40 5.03
N VAL A 84 8.60 -3.86 4.20
CA VAL A 84 7.42 -3.07 3.78
C VAL A 84 6.56 -2.75 4.99
N THR A 85 6.28 -3.74 5.84
CA THR A 85 5.50 -3.57 7.08
C THR A 85 6.14 -2.56 8.02
N SER A 86 7.43 -2.74 8.33
CA SER A 86 8.13 -1.85 9.28
C SER A 86 8.26 -0.42 8.74
N THR A 87 8.46 -0.27 7.43
CA THR A 87 8.56 1.03 6.77
C THR A 87 7.21 1.74 6.78
N LEU A 88 6.15 1.08 6.30
CA LEU A 88 4.82 1.68 6.23
C LEU A 88 4.24 1.97 7.62
N SER A 89 4.53 1.15 8.62
CA SER A 89 4.14 1.42 10.01
C SER A 89 4.76 2.71 10.53
N ARG A 90 6.07 2.92 10.30
CA ARG A 90 6.74 4.18 10.68
C ARG A 90 6.17 5.39 9.93
N VAL A 91 5.84 5.23 8.66
CA VAL A 91 5.18 6.28 7.87
C VAL A 91 3.81 6.62 8.46
N ASN A 92 3.02 5.61 8.83
CA ASN A 92 1.71 5.78 9.45
C ASN A 92 1.78 6.43 10.85
N ASP A 93 2.87 6.20 11.60
CA ASP A 93 3.11 6.88 12.89
C ASP A 93 3.40 8.39 12.71
N ILE A 94 4.09 8.78 11.63
CA ILE A 94 4.35 10.19 11.31
C ILE A 94 3.06 10.89 10.90
N THR A 95 2.33 10.31 9.94
CA THR A 95 1.02 10.80 9.53
C THR A 95 0.11 9.63 9.20
N PRO A 96 -0.99 9.45 9.95
CA PRO A 96 -1.91 8.35 9.72
C PRO A 96 -2.60 8.39 8.36
N GLY A 97 -2.93 7.19 7.88
CA GLY A 97 -3.62 7.01 6.61
C GLY A 97 -4.28 5.64 6.50
N SER A 98 -4.63 5.27 5.28
CA SER A 98 -5.22 3.97 4.97
C SER A 98 -4.67 3.43 3.65
N ILE A 99 -4.58 2.10 3.57
CA ILE A 99 -4.25 1.41 2.32
C ILE A 99 -5.50 1.39 1.46
N GLU A 100 -5.42 2.03 0.28
CA GLU A 100 -6.48 2.01 -0.73
C GLU A 100 -6.29 0.90 -1.74
N MET A 101 -5.04 0.46 -1.92
CA MET A 101 -4.69 -0.58 -2.87
C MET A 101 -3.53 -1.42 -2.36
N ALA A 102 -3.66 -2.75 -2.45
CA ALA A 102 -2.62 -3.70 -2.08
C ALA A 102 -2.55 -4.88 -3.06
N THR A 103 -1.41 -5.02 -3.73
CA THR A 103 -1.11 -6.14 -4.63
C THR A 103 0.35 -6.55 -4.41
N PRO A 104 0.78 -7.72 -4.91
CA PRO A 104 2.19 -8.12 -4.80
C PRO A 104 3.17 -7.13 -5.44
N SER A 105 2.73 -6.33 -6.41
CA SER A 105 3.59 -5.39 -7.16
C SER A 105 3.36 -3.90 -6.90
N GLU A 106 2.31 -3.55 -6.16
CA GLU A 106 1.91 -2.15 -5.95
C GLU A 106 1.13 -1.97 -4.65
N LEU A 107 1.43 -0.89 -3.93
CA LEU A 107 0.67 -0.44 -2.77
C LEU A 107 0.37 1.05 -2.87
N ARG A 108 -0.88 1.42 -2.60
CA ARG A 108 -1.32 2.82 -2.52
C ARG A 108 -1.79 3.13 -1.10
N PHE A 109 -1.11 4.07 -0.46
CA PHE A 109 -1.43 4.54 0.88
C PHE A 109 -1.90 5.99 0.81
N ARG A 110 -3.13 6.26 1.27
CA ARG A 110 -3.70 7.62 1.34
C ARG A 110 -3.65 8.14 2.76
N PHE A 111 -3.00 9.28 2.95
CA PHE A 111 -3.00 10.00 4.21
C PHE A 111 -4.38 10.63 4.47
N TRP A 112 -4.83 10.66 5.72
CA TRP A 112 -6.14 11.25 6.08
C TRP A 112 -6.19 12.77 5.89
N ARG A 113 -5.03 13.41 5.79
CA ARG A 113 -4.89 14.83 5.53
C ARG A 113 -3.69 15.09 4.65
N ARG A 114 -3.61 16.31 4.14
CA ARG A 114 -2.42 16.79 3.44
C ARG A 114 -1.20 16.79 4.39
N LEU A 115 -0.08 16.32 3.87
CA LEU A 115 1.21 16.32 4.57
C LEU A 115 1.79 17.72 4.64
N ARG A 116 2.40 18.04 5.77
CA ARG A 116 3.26 19.23 5.90
C ARG A 116 4.66 18.93 5.37
N VAL A 117 5.43 19.98 5.11
CA VAL A 117 6.80 19.85 4.58
C VAL A 117 7.71 19.08 5.53
N ASP A 118 7.63 19.35 6.84
CA ASP A 118 8.37 18.64 7.89
C ASP A 118 8.06 17.13 7.89
N GLU A 119 6.80 16.76 7.68
CA GLU A 119 6.38 15.35 7.66
C GLU A 119 6.88 14.61 6.42
N ILE A 120 6.94 15.30 5.27
CA ILE A 120 7.52 14.74 4.05
C ILE A 120 9.01 14.47 4.27
N GLU A 121 9.74 15.40 4.88
CA GLU A 121 11.17 15.23 5.20
C GLU A 121 11.40 14.07 6.19
N GLU A 122 10.52 13.92 7.19
CA GLU A 122 10.57 12.79 8.13
C GLU A 122 10.31 11.45 7.44
N ILE A 123 9.29 11.38 6.56
CA ILE A 123 8.99 10.18 5.77
C ILE A 123 10.18 9.82 4.87
N GLU A 124 10.78 10.78 4.17
CA GLU A 124 11.99 10.55 3.39
C GLU A 124 13.15 10.01 4.25
N SER A 125 13.28 10.50 5.49
CA SER A 125 14.30 10.01 6.43
C SER A 125 14.10 8.53 6.80
N VAL A 126 12.86 8.04 6.83
CA VAL A 126 12.57 6.61 7.01
C VAL A 126 13.14 5.82 5.84
N TYR A 127 12.86 6.25 4.61
CA TYR A 127 13.29 5.57 3.39
C TYR A 127 14.80 5.61 3.14
N ARG A 128 15.50 6.68 3.53
CA ARG A 128 16.96 6.79 3.42
C ARG A 128 17.75 5.76 4.26
N LYS A 129 17.08 5.06 5.18
CA LYS A 129 17.69 4.06 6.08
C LYS A 129 17.53 2.63 5.60
N VAL A 130 16.86 2.43 4.47
CA VAL A 130 16.55 1.12 3.89
C VAL A 130 16.92 1.11 2.41
N ASP A 131 16.89 -0.08 1.79
CA ASP A 131 16.98 -0.17 0.35
C ASP A 131 15.71 0.40 -0.29
N GLU A 132 15.83 1.53 -0.98
CA GLU A 132 14.70 2.28 -1.53
C GLU A 132 13.96 1.49 -2.62
N TYR A 133 14.65 0.64 -3.38
CA TYR A 133 14.02 -0.23 -4.39
C TYR A 133 13.24 -1.36 -3.73
N GLN A 134 13.83 -2.03 -2.74
CA GLN A 134 13.14 -3.08 -1.99
C GLN A 134 11.95 -2.52 -1.18
N ALA A 135 12.03 -1.25 -0.76
CA ALA A 135 10.94 -0.53 -0.09
C ALA A 135 9.86 0.02 -1.05
N GLY A 136 10.00 -0.20 -2.37
CA GLY A 136 9.00 0.13 -3.37
C GLY A 136 9.04 1.57 -3.89
N LEU A 137 10.12 2.32 -3.69
CA LEU A 137 10.23 3.71 -4.16
C LEU A 137 10.61 3.85 -5.65
N GLU A 138 10.58 2.77 -6.43
CA GLU A 138 10.99 2.76 -7.84
C GLU A 138 10.37 3.89 -8.67
N ARG A 139 9.08 4.20 -8.43
CA ARG A 139 8.36 5.31 -9.07
C ARG A 139 9.03 6.66 -8.85
N TYR A 140 9.50 6.91 -7.64
CA TYR A 140 10.04 8.21 -7.22
C TYR A 140 11.51 8.35 -7.61
N ILE A 141 12.27 7.26 -7.51
CA ILE A 141 13.67 7.24 -7.95
C ILE A 141 13.77 7.52 -9.45
N SER A 142 12.89 6.89 -10.25
CA SER A 142 12.89 7.03 -11.71
C SER A 142 12.45 8.42 -12.20
N ASN A 143 11.66 9.15 -11.41
CA ASN A 143 11.10 10.45 -11.76
C ASN A 143 11.69 11.61 -10.96
N GLY A 144 12.68 11.35 -10.09
CA GLY A 144 13.33 12.35 -9.26
C GLY A 144 14.08 13.38 -10.11
N LEU A 145 13.54 14.59 -10.19
CA LEU A 145 14.25 15.75 -10.72
C LEU A 145 15.37 16.13 -9.75
N SER A 146 16.59 16.28 -10.25
CA SER A 146 17.76 16.74 -9.48
C SER A 146 17.42 18.00 -8.67
N GLY A 147 17.35 17.87 -7.33
CA GLY A 147 17.18 18.98 -6.39
C GLY A 147 15.80 19.15 -5.73
N ALA A 148 14.77 18.38 -6.09
CA ALA A 148 13.47 18.38 -5.39
C ALA A 148 13.37 17.22 -4.38
N SER A 149 12.49 17.37 -3.37
CA SER A 149 12.10 16.28 -2.45
C SER A 149 11.63 15.06 -3.27
N LEU A 150 12.14 13.87 -2.91
CA LEU A 150 11.82 12.59 -3.56
C LEU A 150 10.30 12.33 -3.55
N LEU A 151 9.62 12.81 -2.50
CA LEU A 151 8.20 12.63 -2.27
C LEU A 151 7.38 13.92 -2.47
N HIS A 152 7.87 14.87 -3.27
CA HIS A 152 7.18 16.14 -3.53
C HIS A 152 5.70 15.93 -3.94
N ASP A 153 5.44 15.01 -4.88
CA ASP A 153 4.09 14.71 -5.37
C ASP A 153 3.17 14.13 -4.29
N VAL A 154 3.74 13.47 -3.28
CA VAL A 154 2.98 12.94 -2.13
C VAL A 154 2.46 14.09 -1.27
N GLY A 155 3.20 15.18 -1.14
CA GLY A 155 2.76 16.40 -0.47
C GLY A 155 1.59 17.11 -1.16
N GLU A 156 1.48 16.97 -2.48
CA GLU A 156 0.37 17.54 -3.25
C GLU A 156 -0.86 16.64 -3.26
N THR A 157 -0.66 15.34 -3.47
CA THR A 157 -1.75 14.37 -3.66
C THR A 157 -2.27 13.75 -2.37
N GLY A 158 -1.44 13.73 -1.32
CA GLY A 158 -1.72 12.99 -0.09
C GLY A 158 -1.70 11.46 -0.30
N VAL A 159 -1.03 10.98 -1.35
CA VAL A 159 -0.99 9.56 -1.70
C VAL A 159 0.45 9.10 -1.95
N LEU A 160 0.88 8.10 -1.20
CA LEU A 160 2.13 7.38 -1.40
C LEU A 160 1.87 6.15 -2.27
N ASN A 161 2.57 6.04 -3.40
CA ASN A 161 2.44 4.94 -4.37
C ASN A 161 3.75 4.16 -4.43
N LEU A 162 3.77 2.96 -3.87
CA LEU A 162 4.92 2.06 -3.87
C LEU A 162 4.79 1.02 -4.99
N LEU A 163 5.88 0.76 -5.71
CA LEU A 163 5.96 -0.13 -6.87
C LEU A 163 7.16 -1.08 -6.79
N TRP A 164 6.95 -2.32 -7.23
CA TRP A 164 7.99 -3.36 -7.37
C TRP A 164 7.88 -4.01 -8.76
N ARG A 165 8.73 -3.63 -9.72
CA ARG A 165 8.65 -4.07 -11.14
C ARG A 165 9.93 -4.69 -11.71
#